data_AF-A0A0F8YQ64-F1
#
_entry.id   AF-A0A0F8YQ64-F1
#
_cell.length_a   1.000
_cell.length_b   1.000
_cell.length_c   1.000
_cell.angle_alpha   90.00
_cell.angle_beta   90.00
_cell.angle_gamma   90.00
#
_symmetry.space_group_name_H-M   'P 1'
#
loop_
_entity.id
_entity.type
_entity.pdbx_description
1 polymer ?
#
loop_
_entity_poly.entity_id
_entity_poly.type
_entity_poly.pdbx_seq_one_letter_code
_entity_poly.pdbx_strand_id
1 'polypeptide(L)'
;MKEQCSVSIYDPPISRHQCPRAGSVERDAKWYCWQHDPVAVAEKKKKWNDDFDRKFAATQEGYRRNDRRWQAREDAVKKLEEIEACSHPNGLS
;
A
#
# COMPACT_ATOMS: atom_id res chain seq x y z
N MET A 1 -5.74 -37.94 -20.80
CA MET A 1 -6.14 -37.23 -19.57
C MET A 1 -5.60 -35.82 -19.64
N LYS A 2 -6.29 -34.81 -19.12
CA LYS A 2 -5.67 -33.49 -18.92
C LYS A 2 -4.90 -33.56 -17.59
N GLU A 3 -3.63 -33.17 -17.60
CA GLU A 3 -2.83 -33.09 -16.39
C GLU A 3 -3.50 -32.16 -15.37
N GLN A 4 -3.50 -32.54 -14.10
CA GLN A 4 -4.09 -31.73 -13.02
C GLN A 4 -3.13 -30.63 -12.59
N CYS A 5 -3.66 -29.52 -12.07
CA CYS A 5 -2.83 -28.50 -11.44
C CYS A 5 -1.98 -29.09 -10.30
N SER A 6 -0.69 -28.75 -10.27
CA SER A 6 0.29 -29.25 -9.31
C SER A 6 0.25 -28.54 -7.94
N VAL A 7 -0.62 -27.54 -7.77
CA VAL A 7 -0.70 -26.74 -6.54
C VAL A 7 -1.73 -27.34 -5.59
N SER A 8 -1.35 -27.48 -4.33
CA SER A 8 -2.29 -27.77 -3.24
C SER A 8 -2.95 -26.48 -2.76
N ILE A 9 -4.27 -26.50 -2.66
CA ILE A 9 -5.07 -25.48 -2.01
C ILE A 9 -5.15 -25.80 -0.50
N TYR A 10 -5.28 -24.72 0.29
CA TYR A 10 -5.24 -24.69 1.76
C TYR A 10 -3.84 -24.89 2.37
N ASP A 11 -3.39 -23.87 3.09
CA ASP A 11 -2.23 -23.92 3.99
C ASP A 11 -2.72 -24.28 5.42
N PRO A 12 -1.89 -24.85 6.32
CA PRO A 12 -2.33 -25.58 7.51
C PRO A 12 -3.21 -24.75 8.46
N PRO A 13 -4.16 -25.38 9.21
CA PRO A 13 -4.02 -26.74 9.77
C PRO A 13 -5.00 -27.84 9.32
N ILE A 14 -5.99 -27.58 8.45
CA ILE A 14 -7.16 -28.49 8.39
C ILE A 14 -7.11 -29.55 7.27
N SER A 15 -6.52 -29.29 6.10
CA SER A 15 -6.22 -30.33 5.08
C SER A 15 -5.56 -29.72 3.84
N ARG A 16 -4.49 -30.35 3.32
CA ARG A 16 -3.97 -30.00 1.98
C ARG A 16 -4.78 -30.73 0.92
N HIS A 17 -5.51 -30.01 0.08
CA HIS A 17 -6.23 -30.59 -1.05
C HIS A 17 -5.53 -30.21 -2.35
N GLN A 18 -5.36 -31.15 -3.29
CA GLN A 18 -4.88 -30.78 -4.61
C GLN A 18 -5.91 -29.88 -5.32
N CYS A 19 -5.46 -28.84 -6.01
CA CYS A 19 -6.34 -27.99 -6.80
C CYS A 19 -7.14 -28.85 -7.80
N PRO A 20 -8.48 -28.81 -7.81
CA PRO A 20 -9.29 -29.68 -8.66
C PRO A 20 -9.30 -29.25 -10.14
N ARG A 21 -8.64 -28.14 -10.49
CA ARG A 21 -8.65 -27.60 -11.84
C ARG A 21 -7.63 -28.30 -12.72
N ALA A 22 -7.99 -28.49 -13.99
CA ALA A 22 -7.07 -28.95 -15.01
C ALA A 22 -5.93 -27.93 -15.18
N GLY A 23 -4.72 -28.46 -15.36
CA GLY A 23 -3.57 -27.71 -15.83
C GLY A 23 -3.80 -27.22 -17.25
N SER A 24 -3.42 -25.97 -17.50
CA SER A 24 -3.49 -25.32 -18.80
C SER A 24 -2.14 -24.82 -19.30
N VAL A 25 -1.15 -24.70 -18.42
CA VAL A 25 0.21 -24.25 -18.74
C VAL A 25 1.22 -25.13 -18.01
N GLU A 26 2.31 -25.46 -18.70
CA GLU A 26 3.43 -26.22 -18.13
C GLU A 26 4.61 -25.28 -17.82
N ARG A 27 5.19 -25.43 -16.62
CA ARG A 27 6.42 -24.75 -16.17
C ARG A 27 7.26 -25.76 -15.40
N ASP A 28 8.54 -25.90 -15.71
CA ASP A 28 9.46 -26.77 -14.98
C ASP A 28 8.92 -28.21 -14.77
N ALA A 29 8.36 -28.80 -15.83
CA ALA A 29 7.72 -30.12 -15.84
C ALA A 29 6.50 -30.27 -14.89
N LYS A 30 5.89 -29.15 -14.48
CA LYS A 30 4.68 -29.12 -13.66
C LYS A 30 3.56 -28.38 -14.39
N TRP A 31 2.34 -28.88 -14.22
CA TRP A 31 1.15 -28.31 -14.82
C TRP A 31 0.41 -27.38 -13.85
N TYR A 32 0.03 -26.20 -14.31
CA TYR A 32 -0.64 -25.18 -13.52
C TYR A 32 -1.95 -24.77 -14.18
N CYS A 33 -2.97 -24.50 -13.38
CA CYS A 33 -4.18 -23.85 -13.87
C CYS A 33 -3.95 -22.32 -13.96
N TRP A 34 -4.82 -21.61 -14.68
CA TRP A 34 -4.73 -20.15 -14.85
C TRP A 34 -4.69 -19.34 -13.54
N GLN A 35 -5.20 -19.88 -12.43
CA GLN A 35 -5.13 -19.23 -11.11
C GLN A 35 -3.80 -19.41 -10.40
N HIS A 36 -3.11 -20.52 -10.70
CA HIS A 36 -1.93 -20.97 -9.97
C HIS A 36 -0.67 -20.96 -10.83
N ASP A 37 -0.72 -20.50 -12.08
CA ASP A 37 0.48 -20.27 -12.89
C ASP A 37 1.42 -19.32 -12.12
N PRO A 38 2.60 -19.78 -11.69
CA PRO A 38 3.50 -18.99 -10.86
C PRO A 38 3.91 -17.68 -11.54
N VAL A 39 4.00 -17.66 -12.87
CA VAL A 39 4.33 -16.46 -13.64
C VAL A 39 3.19 -15.45 -13.56
N ALA A 40 1.97 -15.87 -13.89
CA ALA A 40 0.81 -14.98 -13.85
C ALA A 40 0.51 -14.46 -12.43
N VAL A 41 0.69 -15.30 -11.40
CA VAL A 41 0.56 -14.90 -9.99
C VAL A 41 1.62 -13.86 -9.62
N ALA A 42 2.88 -14.06 -10.03
CA ALA A 42 3.96 -13.11 -9.76
C ALA A 42 3.72 -11.75 -10.45
N GLU A 43 3.29 -11.76 -11.71
CA GLU A 43 2.94 -10.54 -12.45
C GLU A 43 1.79 -9.78 -11.79
N LYS A 44 0.72 -10.50 -11.40
CA LYS A 44 -0.41 -9.91 -10.67
C LYS A 44 0.03 -9.31 -9.34
N LYS A 45 0.89 -10.02 -8.59
CA LYS A 45 1.43 -9.54 -7.32
C LYS A 45 2.29 -8.29 -7.51
N LYS A 46 3.16 -8.27 -8.53
CA LYS A 46 3.96 -7.10 -8.89
C LYS A 46 3.07 -5.90 -9.17
N LYS A 47 2.07 -6.04 -10.04
CA LYS A 47 1.13 -4.97 -10.37
C LYS A 47 0.38 -4.45 -9.13
N TRP A 48 -0.03 -5.35 -8.23
CA TRP A 48 -0.69 -4.98 -6.99
C TRP A 48 0.25 -4.19 -6.06
N ASN A 49 1.50 -4.64 -5.91
CA ASN A 49 2.52 -3.91 -5.14
C ASN A 49 2.79 -2.54 -5.75
N ASP A 50 2.99 -2.44 -7.08
CA ASP A 50 3.25 -1.16 -7.75
C ASP A 50 2.09 -0.16 -7.55
N ASP A 51 0.84 -0.63 -7.61
CA ASP A 51 -0.34 0.22 -7.34
C ASP A 51 -0.43 0.62 -5.87
N PHE A 52 -0.13 -0.31 -4.96
CA PHE A 52 -0.08 -0.05 -3.52
C PHE A 52 0.98 1.01 -3.20
N ASP A 53 2.20 0.85 -3.70
CA ASP A 53 3.32 1.76 -3.48
C ASP A 53 3.00 3.16 -4.00
N ARG A 54 2.40 3.25 -5.19
CA ARG A 54 1.94 4.52 -5.76
C ARG A 54 0.92 5.22 -4.86
N LYS A 55 -0.10 4.49 -4.41
CA LYS A 55 -1.14 5.04 -3.52
C LYS A 55 -0.57 5.43 -2.16
N PHE A 56 0.31 4.62 -1.62
CA PHE A 56 0.97 4.88 -0.35
C PHE A 56 1.86 6.13 -0.42
N ALA A 57 2.65 6.29 -1.49
CA ALA A 57 3.46 7.48 -1.72
C ALA A 57 2.61 8.75 -1.84
N ALA A 58 1.49 8.70 -2.58
CA ALA A 58 0.57 9.82 -2.71
C ALA A 58 -0.06 10.20 -1.36
N THR A 59 -0.46 9.22 -0.55
CA THR A 59 -0.99 9.44 0.80
C THR A 59 0.06 10.08 1.72
N GLN A 60 1.30 9.58 1.71
CA GLN A 60 2.39 10.15 2.49
C GLN A 60 2.67 11.61 2.12
N GLU A 61 2.68 11.95 0.83
CA GLU A 61 2.85 13.33 0.39
C GLU A 61 1.67 14.22 0.83
N GLY A 62 0.44 13.68 0.78
CA GLY A 62 -0.74 14.34 1.33
C GLY A 62 -0.57 14.71 2.81
N TYR A 63 -0.04 13.79 3.62
CA TYR A 63 0.27 14.05 5.03
C TYR A 63 1.37 15.10 5.21
N ARG A 64 2.48 15.01 4.46
CA ARG A 64 3.58 16.01 4.53
C ARG A 64 3.10 17.41 4.17
N ARG A 65 2.24 17.53 3.15
CA ARG A 65 1.65 18.82 2.76
C ARG A 65 0.73 19.37 3.86
N ASN A 66 -0.06 18.50 4.49
CA ASN A 66 -0.95 18.91 5.58
C ASN A 66 -0.16 19.37 6.81
N ASP A 67 0.89 18.63 7.17
CA ASP A 67 1.82 18.96 8.26
C ASP A 67 2.47 20.33 8.05
N ARG A 68 3.01 20.57 6.84
CA ARG A 68 3.58 21.89 6.48
C ARG A 68 2.56 23.02 6.59
N ARG A 69 1.32 22.78 6.17
CA ARG A 69 0.24 23.76 6.29
C ARG A 69 -0.10 24.05 7.75
N TRP A 70 -0.09 23.03 8.60
CA TRP A 70 -0.35 23.18 10.03
C TRP A 70 0.76 23.99 10.69
N GLN A 71 2.04 23.65 10.46
CA GLN A 71 3.19 24.40 10.98
C GLN A 71 3.16 25.88 10.54
N ALA A 72 2.87 26.15 9.27
CA ALA A 72 2.76 27.51 8.77
C ALA A 72 1.63 28.32 9.44
N ARG A 73 0.54 27.66 9.89
CA ARG A 73 -0.53 28.33 10.65
C ARG A 73 -0.05 28.65 12.06
N GLU A 74 0.65 27.75 12.72
CA GLU A 74 1.23 28.01 14.03
C GLU A 74 2.24 29.16 13.99
N ASP A 75 3.15 29.16 13.01
CA ASP A 75 4.12 30.23 12.81
C ASP A 75 3.42 31.59 12.57
N ALA A 76 2.33 31.60 11.80
CA ALA A 76 1.57 32.81 11.55
C ALA A 76 0.89 33.34 12.82
N VAL A 77 0.31 32.45 13.64
CA VAL A 77 -0.28 32.83 14.94
C VAL A 77 0.81 33.42 15.85
N LYS A 78 1.95 32.75 15.97
CA LYS A 78 3.07 33.24 16.78
C LYS A 78 3.55 34.62 16.32
N LYS A 79 3.67 34.85 15.01
CA LYS A 79 4.03 36.17 14.48
C LYS A 79 3.00 37.25 14.81
N LEU A 80 1.71 36.92 14.79
CA LEU A 80 0.66 37.86 15.18
C LEU A 80 0.76 38.21 16.66
N GLU A 81 1.00 37.22 17.53
CA GLU A 81 1.24 37.44 18.97
C GLU A 81 2.47 38.31 19.21
N GLU A 82 3.57 38.10 18.49
CA GLU A 82 4.78 38.93 18.55
C GLU A 82 4.49 40.39 18.11
N ILE A 83 3.72 40.58 17.03
CA ILE A 83 3.30 41.91 16.57
C ILE A 83 2.42 42.59 17.60
N GLU A 84 1.46 41.89 18.19
CA GLU A 84 0.55 42.42 19.22
C GLU A 84 1.33 42.83 20.48
N ALA A 85 2.28 42.01 20.93
CA ALA A 85 3.15 42.31 22.06
C ALA A 85 4.04 43.54 21.80
N CYS A 86 4.55 43.71 20.57
CA CYS A 86 5.32 44.90 20.20
C CYS A 86 4.45 46.16 20.01
N SER A 87 3.17 46.00 19.66
CA SER A 87 2.23 47.11 19.39
C SER A 87 1.56 47.64 20.66
N HIS A 88 1.55 46.88 21.76
CA HIS A 88 1.08 47.32 23.08
C HIS A 88 2.20 47.28 24.14
N PRO A 89 3.29 48.06 23.99
CA PRO A 89 4.42 47.99 24.92
C PRO A 89 4.10 48.49 26.34
N ASN A 90 2.94 49.10 26.58
CA ASN A 90 2.50 49.52 27.91
C ASN A 90 0.99 49.39 28.07
N GLY A 91 0.55 48.54 29.00
CA GLY A 91 -0.75 48.70 29.63
C GLY A 91 -0.85 50.10 30.21
N LEU A 92 -1.88 50.84 29.81
CA LEU A 92 -2.25 52.11 30.43
C LEU A 92 -2.37 51.89 31.94
N SER A 93 -1.51 52.60 32.70
CA SER A 93 -1.67 52.84 34.14
C SER A 93 -2.81 53.82 34.38
#